data_AF-A0A1G8UGR6-F1
#
_entry.id   AF-A0A1G8UGR6-F1
#
_cell.length_a   1.000
_cell.length_b   1.000
_cell.length_c   1.000
_cell.angle_alpha   90.00
_cell.angle_beta   90.00
_cell.angle_gamma   90.00
#
_symmetry.space_group_name_H-M   'P 1'
#
loop_
_entity.id
_entity.type
_entity.pdbx_description
1 polymer ?
#
loop_
_entity_poly.entity_id
_entity_poly.type
_entity_poly.pdbx_seq_one_letter_code
_entity_poly.pdbx_strand_id
1 'polypeptide(L)'
;MTTFISEAESAALVDDDLALEAAREAFLAAGTGSSFPVVIGRSSLPHTRFTLKSGSAGELVGVKIGSFWPDNTDLPRHSSTIVLLDPATGRLSAVVEAAAANAYRTAAADALAVHTLARNDSRTLTIIGTGHQALHEVRAVSRVRPIERVLVVGRRADAALEFAAAVTAQTALPAEPADAEAGVAAADVLVTATTARQALFDASWVAPGTHISAMGADGPGKQELPVALYGRASLFCDLPEQSRAIGEFQHAESATPVALGAVLAGDATGRTSPEEITVFDSSGFALQDLTLAAALLRRLPSGASQ
;
A
#
# COMPACT_ATOMS: atom_id res chain seq x y z
N MET A 1 -25.26 19.48 -2.51
CA MET A 1 -24.23 20.38 -3.07
C MET A 1 -22.98 19.54 -3.21
N THR A 2 -22.28 19.62 -4.33
CA THR A 2 -21.08 18.80 -4.56
C THR A 2 -19.87 19.49 -3.92
N THR A 3 -19.07 18.75 -3.15
CA THR A 3 -17.83 19.26 -2.55
C THR A 3 -16.63 18.93 -3.43
N PHE A 4 -15.74 19.89 -3.66
CA PHE A 4 -14.46 19.68 -4.31
C PHE A 4 -13.32 19.90 -3.31
N ILE A 5 -12.37 18.97 -3.24
CA ILE A 5 -11.12 19.12 -2.51
C ILE A 5 -9.98 19.08 -3.54
N SER A 6 -9.26 20.18 -3.66
CA SER A 6 -8.08 20.28 -4.51
C SER A 6 -6.90 19.48 -3.96
N GLU A 7 -5.89 19.22 -4.80
CA GLU A 7 -4.68 18.51 -4.38
C GLU A 7 -3.94 19.26 -3.25
N ALA A 8 -3.95 20.60 -3.28
CA ALA A 8 -3.31 21.40 -2.25
C ALA A 8 -4.01 21.25 -0.88
N GLU A 9 -5.34 21.20 -0.89
CA GLU A 9 -6.13 21.00 0.33
C GLU A 9 -5.98 19.58 0.87
N SER A 10 -6.08 18.55 0.02
CA SER A 10 -5.94 17.16 0.45
C SER A 10 -4.54 16.88 0.98
N ALA A 11 -3.49 17.42 0.36
CA ALA A 11 -2.11 17.29 0.82
C ALA A 11 -1.86 18.00 2.15
N ALA A 12 -2.54 19.11 2.43
CA ALA A 12 -2.44 19.82 3.71
C ALA A 12 -3.21 19.13 4.84
N LEU A 13 -4.26 18.35 4.51
CA LEU A 13 -5.13 17.70 5.49
C LEU A 13 -4.72 16.27 5.83
N VAL A 14 -4.02 15.57 4.94
CA VAL A 14 -3.60 14.18 5.13
C VAL A 14 -2.39 14.10 6.06
N ASP A 15 -2.45 13.15 6.99
CA ASP A 15 -1.33 12.70 7.81
C ASP A 15 -1.39 11.18 8.00
N ASP A 16 -0.34 10.62 8.61
CA ASP A 16 -0.24 9.18 8.84
C ASP A 16 -1.36 8.64 9.76
N ASP A 17 -1.90 9.46 10.67
CA ASP A 17 -2.97 9.04 11.59
C ASP A 17 -4.32 8.93 10.89
N LEU A 18 -4.69 9.95 10.11
CA LEU A 18 -5.88 9.92 9.27
C LEU A 18 -5.83 8.74 8.31
N ALA A 19 -4.68 8.51 7.67
CA ALA A 19 -4.53 7.44 6.72
C ALA A 19 -4.64 6.06 7.38
N LEU A 20 -4.07 5.88 8.59
CA LEU A 20 -4.15 4.62 9.33
C LEU A 20 -5.57 4.33 9.83
N GLU A 21 -6.28 5.34 10.33
CA GLU A 21 -7.69 5.21 10.73
C GLU A 21 -8.56 4.85 9.52
N ALA A 22 -8.42 5.59 8.40
CA ALA A 22 -9.14 5.32 7.16
C ALA A 22 -8.83 3.91 6.60
N ALA A 23 -7.57 3.48 6.64
CA ALA A 23 -7.19 2.13 6.24
C ALA A 23 -7.92 1.07 7.09
N ARG A 24 -7.95 1.23 8.42
CA ARG A 24 -8.67 0.33 9.31
C ARG A 24 -10.17 0.28 8.99
N GLU A 25 -10.80 1.44 8.77
CA GLU A 25 -12.19 1.52 8.31
C GLU A 25 -12.39 0.73 7.00
N ALA A 26 -11.49 0.91 6.01
CA ALA A 26 -11.58 0.25 4.71
C ALA A 26 -11.51 -1.28 4.79
N PHE A 27 -10.56 -1.80 5.57
CA PHE A 27 -10.37 -3.24 5.71
C PHE A 27 -11.52 -3.91 6.46
N LEU A 28 -12.08 -3.27 7.48
CA LEU A 28 -13.28 -3.77 8.15
C LEU A 28 -14.49 -3.71 7.22
N ALA A 29 -14.65 -2.61 6.47
CA ALA A 29 -15.72 -2.44 5.51
C ALA A 29 -15.66 -3.46 4.35
N ALA A 30 -14.47 -3.97 4.01
CA ALA A 30 -14.30 -4.97 2.96
C ALA A 30 -15.05 -6.30 3.22
N GLY A 31 -15.33 -6.64 4.49
CA GLY A 31 -16.06 -7.87 4.83
C GLY A 31 -17.53 -7.85 4.42
N THR A 32 -18.13 -6.66 4.30
CA THR A 32 -19.54 -6.48 3.90
C THR A 32 -19.71 -5.65 2.63
N GLY A 33 -18.67 -4.91 2.25
CA GLY A 33 -18.63 -4.07 1.06
C GLY A 33 -18.32 -4.85 -0.21
N SER A 34 -18.33 -4.14 -1.33
CA SER A 34 -17.94 -4.66 -2.63
C SER A 34 -16.83 -3.79 -3.21
N SER A 35 -15.78 -4.44 -3.71
CA SER A 35 -14.82 -3.81 -4.61
C SER A 35 -14.94 -4.49 -5.96
N PHE A 36 -15.13 -3.70 -7.01
CA PHE A 36 -15.31 -4.23 -8.35
C PHE A 36 -13.96 -4.43 -9.03
N PRO A 37 -13.87 -5.32 -10.05
CA PRO A 37 -12.63 -5.56 -10.76
C PRO A 37 -12.00 -4.27 -11.29
N VAL A 38 -10.68 -4.15 -11.11
CA VAL A 38 -9.91 -2.98 -11.55
C VAL A 38 -9.96 -2.88 -13.08
N VAL A 39 -10.43 -1.75 -13.59
CA VAL A 39 -10.35 -1.45 -15.03
C VAL A 39 -9.00 -0.79 -15.30
N ILE A 40 -8.23 -1.33 -16.25
CA ILE A 40 -6.97 -0.75 -16.70
C ILE A 40 -7.16 -0.24 -18.12
N GLY A 41 -7.10 1.08 -18.29
CA GLY A 41 -7.19 1.76 -19.57
C GLY A 41 -5.84 2.32 -20.03
N ARG A 42 -5.75 2.63 -21.34
CA ARG A 42 -4.61 3.30 -21.97
C ARG A 42 -5.13 4.44 -22.83
N SER A 43 -4.35 5.51 -22.98
CA SER A 43 -4.66 6.54 -23.97
C SER A 43 -4.10 6.15 -25.34
N SER A 44 -4.27 7.02 -26.34
CA SER A 44 -3.60 6.88 -27.64
C SER A 44 -2.08 7.05 -27.56
N LEU A 45 -1.55 7.61 -26.48
CA LEU A 45 -0.11 7.80 -26.28
C LEU A 45 0.54 6.54 -25.72
N PRO A 46 1.74 6.16 -26.22
CA PRO A 46 2.50 5.03 -25.70
C PRO A 46 2.71 5.11 -24.19
N HIS A 47 2.72 3.95 -23.53
CA HIS A 47 3.07 3.79 -22.11
C HIS A 47 2.19 4.54 -21.08
N THR A 48 1.22 5.33 -21.53
CA THR A 48 0.21 5.93 -20.66
C THR A 48 -0.79 4.89 -20.17
N ARG A 49 -1.23 5.03 -18.92
CA ARG A 49 -2.27 4.19 -18.35
C ARG A 49 -3.13 4.96 -17.36
N PHE A 50 -4.38 4.56 -17.24
CA PHE A 50 -5.25 4.95 -16.13
C PHE A 50 -5.95 3.74 -15.56
N THR A 51 -6.34 3.81 -14.30
CA THR A 51 -6.99 2.72 -13.57
C THR A 51 -8.23 3.22 -12.88
N LEU A 52 -9.29 2.41 -12.90
CA LEU A 52 -10.51 2.68 -12.14
C LEU A 52 -10.64 1.61 -11.08
N LYS A 53 -10.73 2.05 -9.82
CA LYS A 53 -11.05 1.19 -8.67
C LYS A 53 -12.35 1.69 -8.07
N SER A 54 -13.44 1.00 -8.37
CA SER A 54 -14.77 1.33 -7.84
C SER A 54 -15.19 0.36 -6.75
N GLY A 55 -16.02 0.85 -5.83
CA GLY A 55 -16.53 0.05 -4.74
C GLY A 55 -17.68 0.71 -4.02
N SER A 56 -18.29 -0.05 -3.13
CA SER A 56 -19.33 0.42 -2.23
C SER A 56 -19.28 -0.29 -0.88
N ALA A 57 -19.51 0.45 0.21
CA ALA A 57 -19.67 -0.10 1.55
C ALA A 57 -20.45 0.89 2.43
N GLY A 58 -21.59 0.47 2.98
CA GLY A 58 -22.49 1.36 3.72
C GLY A 58 -22.87 2.58 2.86
N GLU A 59 -22.60 3.78 3.38
CA GLU A 59 -22.87 5.05 2.69
C GLU A 59 -21.77 5.48 1.70
N LEU A 60 -20.66 4.74 1.61
CA LEU A 60 -19.59 5.02 0.67
C LEU A 60 -19.88 4.33 -0.66
N VAL A 61 -20.04 5.11 -1.73
CA VAL A 61 -20.15 4.62 -3.10
C VAL A 61 -19.29 5.51 -3.98
N GLY A 62 -18.41 4.93 -4.79
CA GLY A 62 -17.50 5.76 -5.58
C GLY A 62 -16.48 5.02 -6.41
N VAL A 63 -15.55 5.81 -6.95
CA VAL A 63 -14.46 5.34 -7.80
C VAL A 63 -13.21 6.19 -7.62
N LYS A 64 -12.05 5.55 -7.50
CA LYS A 64 -10.76 6.21 -7.74
C LYS A 64 -10.38 6.06 -9.20
N ILE A 65 -9.92 7.17 -9.79
CA ILE A 65 -9.25 7.24 -11.07
C ILE A 65 -7.77 7.55 -10.81
N GLY A 66 -6.91 6.56 -10.99
CA GLY A 66 -5.45 6.75 -10.94
C GLY A 66 -4.87 6.88 -12.35
N SER A 67 -3.90 7.76 -12.56
CA SER A 67 -3.27 7.99 -13.87
C SER A 67 -1.74 7.87 -13.79
N PHE A 68 -1.13 7.45 -14.91
CA PHE A 68 0.32 7.43 -15.08
C PHE A 68 0.70 7.88 -16.49
N TRP A 69 1.32 9.07 -16.57
CA TRP A 69 1.83 9.71 -17.77
C TRP A 69 3.36 9.87 -17.62
N PRO A 70 4.15 8.90 -18.13
CA PRO A 70 5.60 8.85 -17.85
C PRO A 70 6.37 10.03 -18.44
N ASP A 71 5.87 10.63 -19.52
CA ASP A 71 6.56 11.70 -20.26
C ASP A 71 6.25 13.11 -19.73
N ASN A 72 5.46 13.23 -18.66
CA ASN A 72 5.26 14.52 -18.01
C ASN A 72 6.60 15.04 -17.45
N THR A 73 6.98 16.26 -17.87
CA THR A 73 8.16 16.99 -17.38
C THR A 73 7.80 18.08 -16.39
N ASP A 74 6.72 18.83 -16.66
CA ASP A 74 6.28 19.98 -15.85
C ASP A 74 5.12 19.64 -14.91
N LEU A 75 4.63 18.40 -14.97
CA LEU A 75 3.53 17.88 -14.16
C LEU A 75 3.95 16.57 -13.48
N PRO A 76 3.29 16.20 -12.36
CA PRO A 76 3.45 14.87 -11.80
C PRO A 76 3.14 13.78 -12.83
N ARG A 77 3.96 12.71 -12.83
CA ARG A 77 3.73 11.54 -13.68
C ARG A 77 2.59 10.67 -13.18
N HIS A 78 2.30 10.73 -11.89
CA HIS A 78 1.18 10.04 -11.26
C HIS A 78 0.18 11.06 -10.74
N SER A 79 -1.11 10.77 -10.90
CA SER A 79 -2.18 11.52 -10.24
C SER A 79 -3.29 10.57 -9.80
N SER A 80 -4.12 11.04 -8.88
CA SER A 80 -5.23 10.29 -8.30
C SER A 80 -6.40 11.22 -8.05
N THR A 81 -7.58 10.88 -8.55
CA THR A 81 -8.83 11.58 -8.29
C THR A 81 -9.87 10.60 -7.78
N ILE A 82 -10.55 10.94 -6.70
CA ILE A 82 -11.58 10.11 -6.08
C ILE A 82 -12.92 10.80 -6.26
N VAL A 83 -13.91 10.05 -6.74
CA VAL A 83 -15.27 10.51 -6.97
C VAL A 83 -16.20 9.75 -6.03
N LEU A 84 -16.94 10.49 -5.19
CA LEU A 84 -17.96 9.95 -4.29
C LEU A 84 -19.35 10.29 -4.79
N LEU A 85 -20.25 9.31 -4.74
CA LEU A 85 -21.65 9.42 -5.08
C LEU A 85 -22.49 9.40 -3.82
N ASP A 86 -23.59 10.14 -3.82
CA ASP A 86 -24.66 10.02 -2.83
C ASP A 86 -25.35 8.67 -3.04
N PRO A 87 -25.33 7.75 -2.06
CA PRO A 87 -25.91 6.41 -2.21
C PRO A 87 -27.44 6.43 -2.38
N ALA A 88 -28.13 7.45 -1.87
CA ALA A 88 -29.59 7.56 -1.95
C ALA A 88 -30.07 8.13 -3.29
N THR A 89 -29.27 9.01 -3.91
CA THR A 89 -29.68 9.72 -5.14
C THR A 89 -28.85 9.39 -6.38
N GLY A 90 -27.69 8.74 -6.21
CA GLY A 90 -26.71 8.49 -7.26
C GLY A 90 -26.01 9.76 -7.79
N ARG A 91 -26.28 10.93 -7.20
CA ARG A 91 -25.69 12.20 -7.63
C ARG A 91 -24.27 12.35 -7.11
N LEU A 92 -23.49 13.17 -7.80
CA LEU A 92 -22.13 13.50 -7.39
C LEU A 92 -22.12 14.20 -6.02
N SER A 93 -21.52 13.55 -5.03
CA SER A 93 -21.37 14.08 -3.67
C SER A 93 -20.06 14.83 -3.50
N ALA A 94 -18.94 14.23 -3.90
CA ALA A 94 -17.64 14.88 -3.81
C ALA A 94 -16.64 14.45 -4.89
N VAL A 95 -15.67 15.32 -5.16
CA VAL A 95 -14.48 15.04 -5.97
C VAL A 95 -13.25 15.47 -5.17
N VAL A 96 -12.28 14.56 -5.01
CA VAL A 96 -11.07 14.77 -4.21
C VAL A 96 -9.86 14.44 -5.06
N GLU A 97 -9.01 15.43 -5.33
CA GLU A 97 -7.65 15.16 -5.81
C GLU A 97 -6.80 14.63 -4.64
N ALA A 98 -6.12 13.51 -4.84
CA ALA A 98 -5.52 12.73 -3.76
C ALA A 98 -4.18 12.11 -4.17
N ALA A 99 -3.38 12.80 -4.99
CA ALA A 99 -2.09 12.27 -5.45
C ALA A 99 -1.12 12.09 -4.27
N ALA A 100 -0.96 13.09 -3.40
CA ALA A 100 -0.16 12.99 -2.18
C ALA A 100 -0.79 12.01 -1.18
N ALA A 101 -2.10 12.12 -0.96
CA ALA A 101 -2.84 11.28 -0.02
C ALA A 101 -2.82 9.78 -0.42
N ASN A 102 -2.68 9.46 -1.70
CA ASN A 102 -2.53 8.08 -2.18
C ASN A 102 -1.25 7.41 -1.65
N ALA A 103 -0.16 8.15 -1.42
CA ALA A 103 1.05 7.58 -0.83
C ALA A 103 0.82 7.21 0.66
N TYR A 104 0.15 8.09 1.41
CA TYR A 104 -0.23 7.85 2.81
C TYR A 104 -1.16 6.66 2.97
N ARG A 105 -2.24 6.57 2.18
CA ARG A 105 -3.18 5.43 2.29
C ARG A 105 -2.55 4.10 1.90
N THR A 106 -1.60 4.10 0.98
CA THR A 106 -0.86 2.88 0.59
C THR A 106 0.03 2.43 1.75
N ALA A 107 0.79 3.35 2.35
CA ALA A 107 1.65 3.03 3.48
C ALA A 107 0.88 2.71 4.77
N ALA A 108 -0.30 3.29 4.95
CA ALA A 108 -1.20 2.95 6.05
C ALA A 108 -1.74 1.52 5.96
N ALA A 109 -1.96 1.00 4.74
CA ALA A 109 -2.35 -0.39 4.54
C ALA A 109 -1.21 -1.35 4.96
N ASP A 110 0.03 -1.05 4.55
CA ASP A 110 1.22 -1.79 5.00
C ASP A 110 1.37 -1.73 6.52
N ALA A 111 1.36 -0.53 7.10
CA ALA A 111 1.48 -0.37 8.55
C ALA A 111 0.40 -1.13 9.32
N LEU A 112 -0.83 -1.20 8.81
CA LEU A 112 -1.89 -2.01 9.42
C LEU A 112 -1.60 -3.51 9.31
N ALA A 113 -1.08 -3.98 8.17
CA ALA A 113 -0.65 -5.36 7.99
C ALA A 113 0.50 -5.71 8.93
N VAL A 114 1.56 -4.90 8.98
CA VAL A 114 2.69 -5.05 9.90
C VAL A 114 2.19 -5.05 11.34
N HIS A 115 1.31 -4.12 11.71
CA HIS A 115 0.76 -4.04 13.06
C HIS A 115 0.05 -5.34 13.47
N THR A 116 -0.62 -5.99 12.51
CA THR A 116 -1.45 -7.17 12.74
C THR A 116 -0.64 -8.48 12.65
N LEU A 117 0.37 -8.51 11.78
CA LEU A 117 0.99 -9.76 11.30
C LEU A 117 2.49 -9.84 11.60
N ALA A 118 3.19 -8.75 11.92
CA ALA A 118 4.59 -8.79 12.34
C ALA A 118 4.74 -9.07 13.83
N ARG A 119 5.89 -9.58 14.25
CA ARG A 119 6.21 -9.72 15.67
C ARG A 119 6.20 -8.34 16.35
N ASN A 120 5.80 -8.29 17.62
CA ASN A 120 5.76 -7.04 18.37
C ASN A 120 7.15 -6.47 18.67
N ASP A 121 8.17 -7.32 18.66
CA ASP A 121 9.57 -6.99 18.92
C ASP A 121 10.41 -6.80 17.65
N SER A 122 9.78 -6.60 16.48
CA SER A 122 10.46 -6.27 15.23
C SER A 122 11.23 -4.94 15.34
N ARG A 123 12.54 -4.98 15.09
CA ARG A 123 13.47 -3.85 15.24
C ARG A 123 14.22 -3.49 13.96
N THR A 124 14.38 -4.42 13.02
CA THR A 124 15.02 -4.17 11.72
C THR A 124 13.98 -4.16 10.61
N LEU A 125 13.85 -3.00 9.95
CA LEU A 125 13.10 -2.85 8.70
C LEU A 125 14.05 -2.90 7.51
N THR A 126 13.80 -3.78 6.55
CA THR A 126 14.44 -3.75 5.25
C THR A 126 13.45 -3.25 4.21
N ILE A 127 13.85 -2.26 3.41
CA ILE A 127 13.05 -1.72 2.30
C ILE A 127 13.77 -1.98 0.98
N ILE A 128 13.14 -2.76 0.09
CA ILE A 128 13.61 -2.96 -1.28
C ILE A 128 12.88 -2.00 -2.20
N GLY A 129 13.63 -1.04 -2.74
CA GLY A 129 13.10 0.06 -3.54
C GLY A 129 13.42 1.42 -2.93
N THR A 130 13.79 2.37 -3.79
CA THR A 130 14.15 3.74 -3.41
C THR A 130 13.23 4.77 -4.09
N GLY A 131 12.00 4.33 -4.41
CA GLY A 131 11.00 5.14 -5.10
C GLY A 131 10.21 6.04 -4.14
N HIS A 132 9.29 6.81 -4.71
CA HIS A 132 8.44 7.74 -3.95
C HIS A 132 7.72 7.06 -2.77
N GLN A 133 7.16 5.87 -2.97
CA GLN A 133 6.41 5.14 -1.95
C GLN A 133 7.27 4.69 -0.77
N ALA A 134 8.54 4.33 -1.00
CA ALA A 134 9.40 3.68 -0.01
C ALA A 134 9.58 4.50 1.28
N LEU A 135 9.66 5.84 1.19
CA LEU A 135 9.78 6.69 2.37
C LEU A 135 8.50 6.71 3.21
N HIS A 136 7.34 6.68 2.55
CA HIS A 136 6.05 6.60 3.23
C HIS A 136 5.90 5.26 3.96
N GLU A 137 6.33 4.15 3.34
CA GLU A 137 6.37 2.83 4.00
C GLU A 137 7.23 2.86 5.26
N VAL A 138 8.48 3.36 5.15
CA VAL A 138 9.40 3.45 6.30
C VAL A 138 8.79 4.28 7.43
N ARG A 139 8.17 5.43 7.11
CA ARG A 139 7.48 6.25 8.11
C ARG A 139 6.35 5.49 8.77
N ALA A 140 5.40 4.97 8.01
CA ALA A 140 4.19 4.34 8.54
C ALA A 140 4.50 3.07 9.35
N VAL A 141 5.40 2.21 8.85
CA VAL A 141 5.83 0.97 9.52
C VAL A 141 6.53 1.29 10.85
N SER A 142 7.40 2.31 10.86
CA SER A 142 8.13 2.70 12.08
C SER A 142 7.24 3.31 13.17
N ARG A 143 6.01 3.69 12.84
CA ARG A 143 5.02 4.15 13.84
C ARG A 143 4.34 3.00 14.57
N VAL A 144 4.27 1.82 13.95
CA VAL A 144 3.53 0.66 14.49
C VAL A 144 4.45 -0.42 15.09
N ARG A 145 5.76 -0.29 14.91
CA ARG A 145 6.78 -1.19 15.48
C ARG A 145 7.98 -0.42 16.03
N PRO A 146 8.70 -0.95 17.03
CA PRO A 146 9.87 -0.31 17.62
C PRO A 146 11.10 -0.48 16.71
N ILE A 147 11.02 0.02 15.48
CA ILE A 147 12.11 -0.04 14.51
C ILE A 147 13.29 0.79 15.02
N GLU A 148 14.48 0.18 15.05
CA GLU A 148 15.73 0.77 15.51
C GLU A 148 16.69 1.07 14.37
N ARG A 149 16.53 0.39 13.22
CA ARG A 149 17.35 0.62 12.02
C ARG A 149 16.61 0.24 10.74
N VAL A 150 17.02 0.87 9.64
CA VAL A 150 16.48 0.62 8.29
C VAL A 150 17.60 0.19 7.34
N LEU A 151 17.43 -0.95 6.68
CA LEU A 151 18.32 -1.41 5.61
C LEU A 151 17.70 -1.11 4.25
N VAL A 152 18.41 -0.36 3.42
CA VAL A 152 17.93 0.07 2.10
C VAL A 152 18.57 -0.78 1.02
N VAL A 153 17.74 -1.54 0.29
CA VAL A 153 18.19 -2.31 -0.87
C VAL A 153 17.70 -1.61 -2.13
N GLY A 154 18.64 -1.12 -2.92
CA GLY A 154 18.38 -0.44 -4.18
C GLY A 154 19.16 -1.06 -5.33
N ARG A 155 18.60 -1.01 -6.55
CA ARG A 155 19.28 -1.51 -7.76
C ARG A 155 20.53 -0.70 -8.11
N ARG A 156 20.54 0.58 -7.77
CA ARG A 156 21.69 1.48 -7.95
C ARG A 156 22.20 1.90 -6.59
N ALA A 157 23.51 1.75 -6.37
CA ALA A 157 24.14 2.01 -5.09
C ALA A 157 24.04 3.50 -4.67
N ASP A 158 24.16 4.43 -5.62
CA ASP A 158 23.99 5.87 -5.40
C ASP A 158 22.57 6.20 -4.91
N ALA A 159 21.54 5.66 -5.56
CA ALA A 159 20.15 5.86 -5.15
C ALA A 159 19.85 5.27 -3.76
N ALA A 160 20.43 4.11 -3.44
CA ALA A 160 20.28 3.50 -2.12
C ALA A 160 20.92 4.36 -1.02
N LEU A 161 22.11 4.89 -1.28
CA LEU A 161 22.80 5.79 -0.35
C LEU A 161 22.04 7.10 -0.14
N GLU A 162 21.59 7.75 -1.22
CA GLU A 162 20.78 8.97 -1.16
C GLU A 162 19.48 8.74 -0.40
N PHE A 163 18.80 7.62 -0.66
CA PHE A 163 17.55 7.27 0.01
C PHE A 163 17.77 6.98 1.50
N ALA A 164 18.83 6.25 1.87
CA ALA A 164 19.19 6.01 3.27
C ALA A 164 19.46 7.33 4.02
N ALA A 165 20.17 8.27 3.40
CA ALA A 165 20.38 9.60 3.97
C ALA A 165 19.04 10.35 4.15
N ALA A 166 18.14 10.29 3.16
CA ALA A 166 16.83 10.91 3.22
C ALA A 166 15.93 10.30 4.31
N VAL A 167 15.96 8.98 4.50
CA VAL A 167 15.26 8.28 5.59
C VAL A 167 15.78 8.78 6.94
N THR A 168 17.09 8.78 7.14
CA THR A 168 17.70 9.22 8.40
C THR A 168 17.31 10.67 8.73
N ALA A 169 17.41 11.57 7.74
CA ALA A 169 17.07 12.98 7.92
C ALA A 169 15.59 13.22 8.26
N GLN A 170 14.68 12.39 7.75
CA GLN A 170 13.24 12.62 7.86
C GLN A 170 12.53 11.81 8.94
N THR A 171 13.19 10.77 9.46
CA THR A 171 12.60 9.86 10.46
C THR A 171 13.43 9.77 11.75
N ALA A 172 14.66 10.30 11.75
CA ALA A 172 15.66 10.13 12.80
C ALA A 172 16.08 8.66 13.06
N LEU A 173 15.66 7.71 12.20
CA LEU A 173 16.10 6.33 12.26
C LEU A 173 17.43 6.16 11.54
N PRO A 174 18.41 5.44 12.12
CA PRO A 174 19.60 5.02 11.41
C PRO A 174 19.22 4.21 10.16
N ALA A 175 19.60 4.70 8.98
CA ALA A 175 19.40 3.98 7.73
C ALA A 175 20.71 3.85 6.95
N GLU A 176 20.95 2.66 6.41
CA GLU A 176 22.15 2.36 5.62
C GLU A 176 21.82 1.51 4.40
N PRO A 177 22.56 1.66 3.29
CA PRO A 177 22.42 0.77 2.15
C PRO A 177 22.92 -0.65 2.50
N ALA A 178 22.23 -1.67 1.99
CA ALA A 178 22.62 -3.06 2.10
C ALA A 178 22.49 -3.77 0.75
N ASP A 179 23.25 -4.86 0.56
CA ASP A 179 22.94 -5.80 -0.51
C ASP A 179 21.64 -6.58 -0.19
N ALA A 180 21.07 -7.21 -1.22
CA ALA A 180 19.78 -7.87 -1.09
C ALA A 180 19.81 -9.06 -0.13
N GLU A 181 20.90 -9.83 -0.09
CA GLU A 181 21.03 -11.02 0.75
C GLU A 181 21.12 -10.63 2.23
N ALA A 182 22.05 -9.73 2.57
CA ALA A 182 22.22 -9.23 3.92
C ALA A 182 20.98 -8.46 4.41
N GLY A 183 20.37 -7.65 3.54
CA GLY A 183 19.15 -6.91 3.85
C GLY A 183 17.97 -7.85 4.16
N VAL A 184 17.73 -8.85 3.32
CA VAL A 184 16.62 -9.80 3.51
C VAL A 184 16.87 -10.70 4.72
N ALA A 185 18.09 -11.19 4.91
CA ALA A 185 18.44 -12.07 6.03
C ALA A 185 18.34 -11.39 7.40
N ALA A 186 18.55 -10.07 7.46
CA ALA A 186 18.47 -9.30 8.70
C ALA A 186 17.06 -8.75 9.01
N ALA A 187 16.09 -8.90 8.11
CA ALA A 187 14.79 -8.25 8.21
C ALA A 187 13.87 -8.93 9.25
N ASP A 188 13.41 -8.17 10.24
CA ASP A 188 12.21 -8.55 11.00
C ASP A 188 10.94 -8.22 10.21
N VAL A 189 10.97 -7.06 9.53
CA VAL A 189 9.97 -6.61 8.56
C VAL A 189 10.68 -6.30 7.25
N LEU A 190 10.21 -6.88 6.15
CA LEU A 190 10.69 -6.65 4.80
C LEU A 190 9.59 -6.02 3.96
N VAL A 191 9.82 -4.84 3.40
CA VAL A 191 8.87 -4.19 2.49
C VAL A 191 9.46 -4.15 1.09
N THR A 192 8.70 -4.54 0.07
CA THR A 192 9.05 -4.35 -1.34
C THR A 192 8.12 -3.32 -1.96
N ALA A 193 8.69 -2.27 -2.57
CA ALA A 193 7.95 -1.18 -3.19
C ALA A 193 8.60 -0.76 -4.51
N THR A 194 8.61 -1.66 -5.49
CA THR A 194 9.30 -1.50 -6.77
C THR A 194 8.37 -1.67 -7.97
N THR A 195 8.92 -1.49 -9.16
CA THR A 195 8.24 -1.75 -10.44
C THR A 195 8.67 -3.08 -11.07
N ALA A 196 9.22 -3.99 -10.28
CA ALA A 196 9.73 -5.27 -10.76
C ALA A 196 8.63 -6.17 -11.36
N ARG A 197 9.09 -7.10 -12.19
CA ARG A 197 8.28 -8.13 -12.86
C ARG A 197 8.91 -9.53 -12.70
N GLN A 198 9.77 -9.66 -11.70
CA GLN A 198 10.49 -10.87 -11.35
C GLN A 198 10.91 -10.76 -9.88
N ALA A 199 11.17 -11.91 -9.26
CA ALA A 199 11.64 -11.97 -7.88
C ALA A 199 12.88 -11.08 -7.64
N LEU A 200 12.85 -10.35 -6.53
CA LEU A 200 13.90 -9.40 -6.12
C LEU A 200 15.03 -10.05 -5.31
N PHE A 201 14.77 -11.22 -4.73
CA PHE A 201 15.66 -11.91 -3.80
C PHE A 201 15.42 -13.42 -3.80
N ASP A 202 16.32 -14.18 -3.20
CA ASP A 202 16.17 -15.63 -3.02
C ASP A 202 15.33 -15.96 -1.77
N ALA A 203 14.35 -16.86 -1.90
CA ALA A 203 13.47 -17.24 -0.80
C ALA A 203 14.23 -17.85 0.40
N SER A 204 15.40 -18.45 0.17
CA SER A 204 16.24 -19.04 1.22
C SER A 204 16.85 -18.01 2.17
N TRP A 205 16.96 -16.73 1.75
CA TRP A 205 17.50 -15.66 2.59
C TRP A 205 16.53 -15.21 3.67
N VAL A 206 15.22 -15.44 3.50
CA VAL A 206 14.20 -15.01 4.47
C VAL A 206 14.37 -15.80 5.77
N ALA A 207 14.54 -15.12 6.89
CA ALA A 207 14.64 -15.74 8.20
C ALA A 207 13.25 -16.19 8.72
N PRO A 208 13.19 -17.19 9.62
CA PRO A 208 12.00 -17.44 10.43
C PRO A 208 11.55 -16.16 11.16
N GLY A 209 10.23 -16.00 11.31
CA GLY A 209 9.63 -14.88 12.01
C GLY A 209 9.56 -13.55 11.24
N THR A 210 10.09 -13.48 10.01
CA THR A 210 10.00 -12.28 9.17
C THR A 210 8.56 -12.03 8.71
N HIS A 211 8.13 -10.78 8.77
CA HIS A 211 6.94 -10.29 8.06
C HIS A 211 7.35 -9.61 6.76
N ILE A 212 6.63 -9.89 5.68
CA ILE A 212 6.93 -9.36 4.34
C ILE A 212 5.69 -8.64 3.80
N SER A 213 5.83 -7.38 3.42
CA SER A 213 4.80 -6.61 2.71
C SER A 213 5.22 -6.37 1.27
N ALA A 214 4.45 -6.93 0.34
CA ALA A 214 4.64 -6.72 -1.09
C ALA A 214 3.69 -5.62 -1.58
N MET A 215 4.24 -4.44 -1.80
CA MET A 215 3.49 -3.22 -2.11
C MET A 215 3.60 -2.82 -3.58
N GLY A 216 4.46 -3.49 -4.36
CA GLY A 216 4.76 -3.14 -5.75
C GLY A 216 3.91 -3.86 -6.79
N ALA A 217 3.23 -4.97 -6.49
CA ALA A 217 2.43 -5.70 -7.49
C ALA A 217 1.00 -5.19 -7.58
N ASP A 218 0.70 -4.48 -8.66
CA ASP A 218 -0.60 -3.82 -8.90
C ASP A 218 -1.14 -4.04 -10.32
N GLY A 219 -0.64 -5.06 -11.03
CA GLY A 219 -1.02 -5.34 -12.40
C GLY A 219 -0.55 -6.69 -12.94
N PRO A 220 -1.12 -7.13 -14.08
CA PRO A 220 -0.80 -8.43 -14.66
C PRO A 220 0.70 -8.60 -14.94
N GLY A 221 1.25 -9.73 -14.49
CA GLY A 221 2.65 -10.12 -14.63
C GLY A 221 3.65 -9.25 -13.86
N LYS A 222 3.20 -8.40 -12.93
CA LYS A 222 4.12 -7.79 -11.95
C LYS A 222 4.45 -8.82 -10.88
N GLN A 223 5.68 -8.74 -10.36
CA GLN A 223 6.20 -9.68 -9.37
C GLN A 223 7.42 -9.07 -8.70
N GLU A 224 7.51 -9.26 -7.38
CA GLU A 224 8.59 -8.85 -6.51
C GLU A 224 9.09 -10.02 -5.67
N LEU A 225 8.23 -10.98 -5.31
CA LEU A 225 8.58 -12.07 -4.39
C LEU A 225 8.91 -13.37 -5.13
N PRO A 226 9.85 -14.17 -4.60
CA PRO A 226 10.11 -15.51 -5.12
C PRO A 226 8.96 -16.47 -4.78
N VAL A 227 8.40 -17.17 -5.76
CA VAL A 227 7.28 -18.13 -5.60
C VAL A 227 7.57 -19.21 -4.55
N ALA A 228 8.83 -19.62 -4.42
CA ALA A 228 9.26 -20.61 -3.42
C ALA A 228 8.98 -20.19 -1.97
N LEU A 229 8.78 -18.89 -1.69
CA LEU A 229 8.40 -18.37 -0.38
C LEU A 229 6.98 -18.79 0.02
N TYR A 230 6.06 -18.91 -0.94
CA TYR A 230 4.64 -19.08 -0.67
C TYR A 230 4.31 -20.42 0.00
N GLY A 231 5.12 -21.46 -0.24
CA GLY A 231 4.93 -22.77 0.37
C GLY A 231 5.35 -22.86 1.86
N ARG A 232 6.02 -21.83 2.39
CA ARG A 232 6.55 -21.79 3.77
C ARG A 232 6.12 -20.55 4.54
N ALA A 233 5.17 -19.79 4.02
CA ALA A 233 4.65 -18.58 4.64
C ALA A 233 3.13 -18.62 4.70
N SER A 234 2.56 -17.99 5.73
CA SER A 234 1.14 -17.68 5.78
C SER A 234 0.86 -16.46 4.92
N LEU A 235 -0.10 -16.58 4.01
CA LEU A 235 -0.37 -15.60 2.97
C LEU A 235 -1.60 -14.77 3.31
N PHE A 236 -1.40 -13.47 3.34
CA PHE A 236 -2.42 -12.46 3.61
C PHE A 236 -2.47 -11.46 2.45
N CYS A 237 -3.61 -10.85 2.21
CA CYS A 237 -3.74 -9.87 1.12
C CYS A 237 -4.81 -8.81 1.42
N ASP A 238 -4.85 -7.78 0.58
CA ASP A 238 -5.97 -6.83 0.53
C ASP A 238 -7.31 -7.56 0.33
N LEU A 239 -7.46 -8.16 -0.85
CA LEU A 239 -8.65 -8.88 -1.31
C LEU A 239 -8.18 -10.12 -2.09
N PRO A 240 -8.63 -11.34 -1.74
CA PRO A 240 -8.13 -12.57 -2.35
C PRO A 240 -8.28 -12.62 -3.87
N GLU A 241 -9.44 -12.22 -4.39
CA GLU A 241 -9.70 -12.23 -5.84
C GLU A 241 -8.79 -11.24 -6.60
N GLN A 242 -8.61 -10.03 -6.07
CA GLN A 242 -7.78 -9.01 -6.69
C GLN A 242 -6.29 -9.38 -6.62
N SER A 243 -5.84 -9.88 -5.48
CA SER A 243 -4.47 -10.35 -5.26
C SER A 243 -4.09 -11.46 -6.26
N ARG A 244 -4.99 -12.42 -6.49
CA ARG A 244 -4.79 -13.48 -7.50
C ARG A 244 -4.85 -12.98 -8.95
N ALA A 245 -5.50 -11.84 -9.21
CA ALA A 245 -5.62 -11.29 -10.56
C ALA A 245 -4.46 -10.37 -10.95
N ILE A 246 -3.99 -9.54 -10.01
CA ILE A 246 -3.05 -8.44 -10.28
C ILE A 246 -1.98 -8.23 -9.21
N GLY A 247 -2.07 -8.89 -8.06
CA GLY A 247 -1.09 -8.81 -6.96
C GLY A 247 0.05 -9.81 -7.11
N GLU A 248 0.82 -10.02 -6.04
CA GLU A 248 1.86 -11.06 -5.97
C GLU A 248 1.30 -12.48 -6.13
N PHE A 249 0.12 -12.76 -5.56
CA PHE A 249 -0.43 -14.12 -5.54
C PHE A 249 -1.07 -14.56 -6.85
N GLN A 250 -1.00 -13.75 -7.91
CA GLN A 250 -1.21 -14.23 -9.28
C GLN A 250 -0.21 -15.33 -9.68
N HIS A 251 0.94 -15.39 -9.00
CA HIS A 251 1.98 -16.41 -9.19
C HIS A 251 1.88 -17.59 -8.19
N ALA A 252 0.86 -17.59 -7.33
CA ALA A 252 0.65 -18.64 -6.33
C ALA A 252 -0.42 -19.63 -6.82
N GLU A 253 0.01 -20.70 -7.49
CA GLU A 253 -0.91 -21.64 -8.18
C GLU A 253 -1.98 -22.27 -7.26
N SER A 254 -1.60 -22.66 -6.04
CA SER A 254 -2.45 -23.41 -5.12
C SER A 254 -2.77 -22.69 -3.82
N ALA A 255 -2.22 -21.49 -3.59
CA ALA A 255 -2.39 -20.81 -2.32
C ALA A 255 -3.72 -20.06 -2.25
N THR A 256 -4.33 -20.06 -1.06
CA THR A 256 -5.55 -19.31 -0.77
C THR A 256 -5.21 -18.24 0.25
N PRO A 257 -4.94 -17.00 -0.19
CA PRO A 257 -4.57 -15.95 0.74
C PRO A 257 -5.77 -15.52 1.60
N VAL A 258 -5.48 -15.16 2.84
CA VAL A 258 -6.46 -14.67 3.81
C VAL A 258 -6.58 -13.15 3.69
N ALA A 259 -7.81 -12.63 3.58
CA ALA A 259 -8.02 -11.19 3.58
C ALA A 259 -7.60 -10.59 4.94
N LEU A 260 -6.79 -9.54 4.94
CA LEU A 260 -6.39 -8.86 6.19
C LEU A 260 -7.62 -8.33 6.95
N GLY A 261 -8.66 -7.90 6.23
CA GLY A 261 -9.94 -7.49 6.83
C GLY A 261 -10.61 -8.57 7.68
N ALA A 262 -10.52 -9.84 7.27
CA ALA A 262 -11.06 -10.96 8.05
C ALA A 262 -10.27 -11.18 9.35
N VAL A 263 -8.95 -10.97 9.33
CA VAL A 263 -8.12 -11.03 10.54
C VAL A 263 -8.49 -9.89 11.49
N LEU A 264 -8.66 -8.67 10.97
CA LEU A 264 -9.02 -7.49 11.76
C LEU A 264 -10.42 -7.60 12.37
N ALA A 265 -11.35 -8.28 11.69
CA ALA A 265 -12.69 -8.56 12.20
C ALA A 265 -12.74 -9.71 13.23
N GLY A 266 -11.66 -10.50 13.34
CA GLY A 266 -11.61 -11.69 14.19
C GLY A 266 -12.18 -12.97 13.55
N ASP A 267 -12.51 -12.91 12.25
CA ASP A 267 -13.04 -14.04 11.48
C ASP A 267 -11.96 -14.99 10.97
N ALA A 268 -10.71 -14.53 10.95
CA ALA A 268 -9.54 -15.31 10.58
C ALA A 268 -8.39 -15.09 11.57
N THR A 269 -7.48 -16.07 11.64
CA THR A 269 -6.29 -15.96 12.48
C THR A 269 -5.17 -15.24 11.73
N GLY A 270 -4.51 -14.29 12.39
CA GLY A 270 -3.28 -13.67 11.90
C GLY A 270 -2.06 -14.56 12.16
N ARG A 271 -0.94 -13.96 12.56
CA ARG A 271 0.24 -14.71 13.03
C ARG A 271 -0.11 -15.59 14.23
N THR A 272 0.37 -16.83 14.19
CA THR A 272 0.17 -17.88 15.20
C THR A 272 1.43 -18.25 15.97
N SER A 273 2.63 -17.98 15.43
CA SER A 273 3.89 -18.23 16.14
C SER A 273 4.98 -17.18 15.87
N PRO A 274 5.99 -17.04 16.77
CA PRO A 274 7.11 -16.14 16.56
C PRO A 274 7.93 -16.48 15.31
N GLU A 275 8.07 -17.76 14.96
CA GLU A 275 8.90 -18.23 13.84
C GLU A 275 8.17 -18.24 12.49
N GLU A 276 6.87 -17.98 12.50
CA GLU A 276 6.06 -17.96 11.29
C GLU A 276 6.51 -16.86 10.33
N ILE A 277 6.63 -17.20 9.04
CA ILE A 277 6.82 -16.20 8.00
C ILE A 277 5.43 -15.78 7.53
N THR A 278 5.17 -14.48 7.49
CA THR A 278 3.89 -13.93 7.02
C THR A 278 4.14 -13.05 5.83
N VAL A 279 3.36 -13.21 4.76
CA VAL A 279 3.41 -12.35 3.56
C VAL A 279 2.09 -11.60 3.45
N PHE A 280 2.14 -10.29 3.28
CA PHE A 280 1.01 -9.45 2.93
C PHE A 280 1.17 -8.93 1.49
N ASP A 281 0.24 -9.30 0.62
CA ASP A 281 0.16 -8.84 -0.77
C ASP A 281 -0.85 -7.69 -0.91
N SER A 282 -0.35 -6.50 -1.22
CA SER A 282 -1.16 -5.30 -1.40
C SER A 282 -1.04 -4.74 -2.81
N SER A 283 -2.19 -4.68 -3.48
CA SER A 283 -2.38 -4.03 -4.78
C SER A 283 -3.22 -2.75 -4.66
N GLY A 284 -3.76 -2.48 -3.46
CA GLY A 284 -4.70 -1.44 -3.12
C GLY A 284 -6.09 -1.65 -3.69
N PHE A 285 -7.14 -1.44 -2.91
CA PHE A 285 -8.53 -1.64 -3.33
C PHE A 285 -9.38 -0.38 -3.10
N ALA A 286 -10.54 -0.32 -3.77
CA ALA A 286 -11.32 0.90 -3.88
C ALA A 286 -11.69 1.51 -2.52
N LEU A 287 -12.07 0.69 -1.53
CA LEU A 287 -12.53 1.22 -0.25
C LEU A 287 -11.43 1.92 0.55
N GLN A 288 -10.14 1.60 0.34
CA GLN A 288 -9.04 2.38 0.95
C GLN A 288 -9.05 3.83 0.45
N ASP A 289 -9.39 4.04 -0.82
CA ASP A 289 -9.48 5.37 -1.41
C ASP A 289 -10.76 6.09 -0.96
N LEU A 290 -11.91 5.38 -0.95
CA LEU A 290 -13.19 6.00 -0.58
C LEU A 290 -13.24 6.41 0.90
N THR A 291 -12.70 5.59 1.79
CA THR A 291 -12.60 5.90 3.23
C THR A 291 -11.64 7.06 3.48
N LEU A 292 -10.50 7.11 2.77
CA LEU A 292 -9.58 8.24 2.84
C LEU A 292 -10.27 9.54 2.41
N ALA A 293 -10.98 9.53 1.28
CA ALA A 293 -11.72 10.70 0.80
C ALA A 293 -12.79 11.13 1.82
N ALA A 294 -13.52 10.19 2.41
CA ALA A 294 -14.48 10.47 3.47
C ALA A 294 -13.82 11.07 4.72
N ALA A 295 -12.65 10.56 5.13
CA ALA A 295 -11.90 11.09 6.26
C ALA A 295 -11.39 12.51 5.99
N LEU A 296 -10.91 12.80 4.78
CA LEU A 296 -10.50 14.15 4.36
C LEU A 296 -11.69 15.13 4.38
N LEU A 297 -12.86 14.71 3.89
CA LEU A 297 -14.09 15.51 3.94
C LEU A 297 -14.50 15.84 5.38
N ARG A 298 -14.33 14.90 6.32
CA ARG A 298 -14.59 15.14 7.76
C ARG A 298 -13.64 16.18 8.37
N ARG A 299 -12.43 16.33 7.84
CA ARG A 299 -11.43 17.32 8.29
C ARG A 299 -11.57 18.69 7.65
N LEU A 300 -12.41 18.87 6.64
CA LEU A 300 -12.63 20.19 6.05
C LEU A 300 -13.18 21.15 7.11
N PRO A 301 -12.62 22.38 7.21
CA PRO A 301 -13.19 23.40 8.07
C PRO A 301 -14.63 23.68 7.66
N SER A 302 -15.53 23.84 8.64
CA SER A 302 -16.92 24.20 8.36
C SER A 302 -16.99 25.50 7.56
N GLY A 303 -17.46 25.42 6.31
CA GLY A 303 -17.56 26.57 5.38
C GLY A 303 -16.51 26.65 4.28
N ALA A 304 -15.59 25.68 4.17
CA ALA A 304 -14.44 25.74 3.26
C ALA A 304 -14.68 25.31 1.79
N SER A 305 -15.90 25.01 1.35
CA SER A 305 -16.12 24.61 -0.05
C SER A 305 -17.43 25.15 -0.61
N GLN A 306 -17.30 26.10 -1.54
CA GLN A 306 -18.30 26.43 -2.58
C GLN A 306 -17.67 26.25 -3.95
#